data_AF-A0A3E2B3C3-F1
#
_entry.id   AF-A0A3E2B3C3-F1
#
_cell.length_a   1.000
_cell.length_b   1.000
_cell.length_c   1.000
_cell.angle_alpha   90.00
_cell.angle_beta   90.00
_cell.angle_gamma   90.00
#
_symmetry.space_group_name_H-M   'P 1'
#
loop_
_entity.id
_entity.type
_entity.pdbx_description
1 polymer ?
#
loop_
_entity_poly.entity_id
_entity_poly.type
_entity_poly.pdbx_seq_one_letter_code
_entity_poly.pdbx_strand_id
1 'polypeptide(L)'
;MKAHAKMKDIWGRPTAYTPKLYDMSGHWLTSQGWLDAALYSGMVVPDDYNGKNFRPEKAIARYEIALMTDRALGLVYPASQPVEGELPFTDKEEILDWMKGYVNESVKAGVLKGYPDGSFQPNKTSTRAEAVVMIQRMLEEMEEGIDALDSATTIRVQYRESIPYTHEISDTILQERETDQIQLQVIDNIVYASLNDLYDVQIEMMQENGNTQWEIIGFEWWPIEQKFYVEPMDGFYWEFQYQAGDTTYYWGKWSVHPSYFCEPVRFLYGELMVPICDFSHPKEEPQEGWQAAWDAETQTLTVPMFYYNGWGMIS
;
A
#
# COMPACT_ATOMS: atom_id res chain seq x y z
N MET A 1 -9.95 9.30 -2.13
CA MET A 1 -10.68 8.05 -2.41
C MET A 1 -11.77 8.16 -3.50
N LYS A 2 -12.98 8.71 -3.30
CA LYS A 2 -14.06 8.68 -4.34
C LYS A 2 -13.76 9.43 -5.67
N ALA A 3 -13.00 10.53 -5.63
CA ALA A 3 -12.68 11.31 -6.83
C ALA A 3 -11.70 10.59 -7.77
N HIS A 4 -10.86 9.71 -7.22
CA HIS A 4 -9.88 8.89 -7.95
C HIS A 4 -10.37 7.45 -8.18
N ALA A 5 -11.37 6.97 -7.42
CA ALA A 5 -11.99 5.65 -7.56
C ALA A 5 -13.06 5.57 -8.67
N LYS A 6 -12.84 6.22 -9.82
CA LYS A 6 -13.64 5.90 -11.02
C LYS A 6 -13.03 4.65 -11.63
N MET A 7 -13.49 3.47 -11.18
CA MET A 7 -13.07 2.21 -11.79
C MET A 7 -13.64 2.12 -13.21
N LYS A 8 -12.81 2.51 -14.16
CA LYS A 8 -12.91 2.08 -15.54
C LYS A 8 -11.83 1.02 -15.73
N ASP A 9 -12.14 -0.07 -16.42
CA ASP A 9 -11.08 -0.95 -16.91
C ASP A 9 -10.16 -0.13 -17.81
N ILE A 10 -9.01 -0.72 -18.13
CA ILE A 10 -8.01 -0.19 -19.07
C ILE A 10 -8.58 0.18 -20.46
N TRP A 11 -9.86 -0.07 -20.74
CA TRP A 11 -10.56 0.29 -21.98
C TRP A 11 -11.63 1.38 -21.78
N GLY A 12 -11.66 2.04 -20.62
CA GLY A 12 -12.67 3.02 -20.29
C GLY A 12 -14.07 2.44 -20.01
N ARG A 13 -14.19 1.11 -19.88
CA ARG A 13 -15.46 0.41 -19.64
C ARG A 13 -15.68 0.28 -18.13
N PRO A 14 -16.92 0.33 -17.64
CA PRO A 14 -17.19 0.09 -16.23
C PRO A 14 -16.73 -1.33 -15.84
N THR A 15 -15.81 -1.47 -14.89
CA THR A 15 -15.56 -2.77 -14.26
C THR A 15 -16.72 -3.12 -13.34
N ALA A 16 -17.10 -4.40 -13.35
CA ALA A 16 -18.29 -4.88 -12.65
C ALA A 16 -18.09 -5.03 -11.13
N TYR A 17 -16.88 -4.80 -10.61
CA TYR A 17 -16.65 -4.92 -9.18
C TYR A 17 -17.06 -3.64 -8.45
N THR A 18 -18.35 -3.55 -8.16
CA THR A 18 -18.90 -2.61 -7.18
C THR A 18 -19.10 -3.38 -5.87
N PRO A 19 -18.20 -3.25 -4.88
CA PRO A 19 -18.41 -3.90 -3.58
C PRO A 19 -19.76 -3.45 -3.03
N LYS A 20 -20.59 -4.40 -2.62
CA LYS A 20 -21.94 -4.10 -2.15
C LYS A 20 -22.34 -5.00 -0.99
N LEU A 21 -22.80 -4.35 0.06
CA LEU A 21 -23.50 -4.97 1.18
C LEU A 21 -25.00 -4.66 1.03
N TYR A 22 -25.85 -5.68 1.06
CA TYR A 22 -27.27 -5.55 0.69
C TYR A 22 -28.15 -4.95 1.78
N ASP A 23 -27.70 -4.98 3.03
CA ASP A 23 -28.44 -4.53 4.21
C ASP A 23 -27.99 -3.16 4.75
N MET A 24 -27.18 -2.43 3.98
CA MET A 24 -26.68 -1.11 4.35
C MET A 24 -27.45 0.06 3.72
N SER A 25 -28.45 -0.23 2.87
CA SER A 25 -29.25 0.79 2.19
C SER A 25 -29.99 1.68 3.19
N GLY A 26 -29.76 2.99 3.16
CA GLY A 26 -30.40 3.95 4.06
C GLY A 26 -29.78 4.02 5.47
N HIS A 27 -28.77 3.20 5.77
CA HIS A 27 -28.05 3.28 7.04
C HIS A 27 -27.15 4.52 7.09
N TRP A 28 -26.96 5.11 8.28
CA TRP A 28 -26.21 6.37 8.42
C TRP A 28 -24.73 6.24 8.01
N LEU A 29 -24.12 5.05 8.17
CA LEU A 29 -22.76 4.74 7.67
C LEU A 29 -22.66 4.91 6.15
N THR A 30 -23.73 4.58 5.42
CA THR A 30 -23.83 4.77 3.97
C THR A 30 -24.01 6.24 3.64
N SER A 31 -24.95 6.92 4.32
CA SER A 31 -25.26 8.33 4.08
C SER A 31 -24.08 9.26 4.35
N GLN A 32 -23.20 8.91 5.28
CA GLN A 32 -22.00 9.68 5.61
C GLN A 32 -20.76 9.26 4.79
N GLY A 33 -20.86 8.23 3.94
CA GLY A 33 -19.77 7.75 3.10
C GLY A 33 -18.75 6.85 3.82
N TRP A 34 -18.95 6.53 5.11
CA TRP A 34 -18.08 5.61 5.86
C TRP A 34 -18.07 4.20 5.30
N LEU A 35 -19.24 3.72 4.85
CA LEU A 35 -19.33 2.41 4.20
C LEU A 35 -18.46 2.38 2.94
N ASP A 36 -18.56 3.41 2.10
CA ASP A 36 -17.77 3.48 0.88
C ASP A 36 -16.28 3.52 1.21
N ALA A 37 -15.86 4.33 2.19
CA ALA A 37 -14.47 4.37 2.63
C ALA A 37 -13.97 2.97 3.08
N ALA A 38 -14.73 2.27 3.91
CA ALA A 38 -14.36 0.95 4.40
C ALA A 38 -14.34 -0.15 3.32
N LEU A 39 -15.23 -0.03 2.32
CA LEU A 39 -15.22 -0.92 1.16
C LEU A 39 -14.00 -0.60 0.28
N TYR A 40 -13.82 0.65 -0.14
CA TYR A 40 -12.72 1.03 -1.04
C TYR A 40 -11.32 0.91 -0.41
N SER A 41 -11.19 0.97 0.92
CA SER A 41 -9.93 0.67 1.60
C SER A 41 -9.68 -0.83 1.81
N GLY A 42 -10.62 -1.70 1.42
CA GLY A 42 -10.48 -3.15 1.63
C GLY A 42 -10.60 -3.59 3.09
N MET A 43 -10.86 -2.68 4.04
CA MET A 43 -11.10 -3.03 5.45
C MET A 43 -12.34 -3.92 5.61
N VAL A 44 -13.38 -3.65 4.82
CA VAL A 44 -14.61 -4.45 4.74
C VAL A 44 -14.68 -5.13 3.38
N VAL A 45 -14.74 -6.46 3.41
CA VAL A 45 -14.87 -7.30 2.21
C VAL A 45 -16.26 -7.95 2.19
N PRO A 46 -17.12 -7.63 1.21
CA PRO A 46 -18.49 -8.17 1.17
C PRO A 46 -18.58 -9.69 1.20
N ASP A 47 -17.59 -10.38 0.64
CA ASP A 47 -17.58 -11.86 0.55
C ASP A 47 -17.28 -12.54 1.89
N ASP A 48 -16.81 -11.82 2.91
CA ASP A 48 -16.71 -12.32 4.28
C ASP A 48 -18.08 -12.53 4.94
N TYR A 49 -19.11 -11.87 4.41
CA TYR A 49 -20.44 -11.83 5.01
C TYR A 49 -21.38 -12.77 4.27
N ASN A 50 -22.02 -13.69 5.01
CA ASN A 50 -22.99 -14.62 4.42
C ASN A 50 -24.14 -13.86 3.74
N GLY A 51 -24.28 -14.08 2.43
CA GLY A 51 -25.25 -13.38 1.59
C GLY A 51 -24.95 -11.87 1.42
N LYS A 52 -23.70 -11.44 1.65
CA LYS A 52 -23.24 -10.04 1.58
C LYS A 52 -24.07 -9.09 2.46
N ASN A 53 -24.41 -9.54 3.67
CA ASN A 53 -25.12 -8.75 4.67
C ASN A 53 -24.20 -8.43 5.84
N PHE A 54 -23.84 -7.16 5.99
CA PHE A 54 -22.90 -6.68 7.00
C PHE A 54 -23.45 -6.81 8.42
N ARG A 55 -24.76 -6.67 8.57
CA ARG A 55 -25.52 -6.62 9.83
C ARG A 55 -25.03 -5.48 10.71
N PRO A 56 -25.26 -4.21 10.34
CA PRO A 56 -24.68 -3.06 11.03
C PRO A 56 -25.04 -2.95 12.52
N GLU A 57 -26.14 -3.57 12.94
CA GLU A 57 -26.59 -3.61 14.34
C GLU A 57 -26.03 -4.80 15.13
N LYS A 58 -25.36 -5.76 14.48
CA LYS A 58 -24.71 -6.89 15.14
C LYS A 58 -23.49 -6.36 15.88
N ALA A 59 -23.38 -6.70 17.17
CA ALA A 59 -22.19 -6.39 17.93
C ALA A 59 -20.97 -7.14 17.36
N ILE A 60 -19.86 -6.41 17.19
CA ILE A 60 -18.65 -6.93 16.57
C ILE A 60 -17.91 -7.89 17.50
N ALA A 61 -17.44 -9.01 16.95
CA ALA A 61 -16.58 -9.97 17.63
C ALA A 61 -15.13 -9.52 17.62
N ARG A 62 -14.33 -10.02 18.57
CA ARG A 62 -12.94 -9.61 18.72
C ARG A 62 -12.06 -9.94 17.51
N TYR A 63 -12.29 -11.10 16.88
CA TYR A 63 -11.56 -11.45 15.65
C TYR A 63 -11.90 -10.50 14.49
N GLU A 64 -13.13 -9.98 14.41
CA GLU A 64 -13.56 -9.08 13.33
C GLU A 64 -12.76 -7.76 13.41
N ILE A 65 -12.48 -7.27 14.62
CA ILE A 65 -11.64 -6.08 14.82
C ILE A 65 -10.20 -6.35 14.37
N ALA A 66 -9.61 -7.49 14.77
CA ALA A 66 -8.25 -7.88 14.38
C ALA A 66 -8.08 -7.95 12.86
N LEU A 67 -9.03 -8.61 12.19
CA LEU A 67 -9.06 -8.73 10.74
C LEU A 67 -9.18 -7.36 10.05
N MET A 68 -10.02 -6.47 10.57
CA MET A 68 -10.18 -5.11 10.01
C MET A 68 -8.93 -4.25 10.21
N THR A 69 -8.26 -4.35 11.36
CA THR A 69 -7.04 -3.59 11.66
C THR A 69 -5.85 -4.07 10.83
N ASP A 70 -5.71 -5.39 10.63
CA ASP A 70 -4.64 -5.94 9.80
C ASP A 70 -4.80 -5.52 8.33
N ARG A 71 -6.03 -5.48 7.83
CA ARG A 71 -6.34 -4.94 6.51
C ARG A 71 -5.99 -3.45 6.40
N ALA A 72 -6.30 -2.67 7.43
CA ALA A 72 -5.93 -1.25 7.46
C ALA A 72 -4.41 -1.03 7.41
N LEU A 73 -3.63 -1.92 8.03
CA LEU A 73 -2.16 -1.91 8.02
C LEU A 73 -1.54 -2.48 6.73
N GLY A 74 -2.34 -3.07 5.83
CA GLY A 74 -1.82 -3.72 4.61
C GLY A 74 -1.23 -5.11 4.86
N LEU A 75 -1.49 -5.71 6.02
CA LEU A 75 -0.95 -7.02 6.43
C LEU A 75 -1.72 -8.21 5.82
N VAL A 76 -2.44 -8.01 4.72
CA VAL A 76 -3.34 -9.04 4.20
C VAL A 76 -2.58 -10.21 3.58
N TYR A 77 -1.52 -9.93 2.81
CA TYR A 77 -0.66 -10.97 2.27
C TYR A 77 -0.01 -11.81 3.38
N PRO A 78 0.71 -11.25 4.37
CA PRO A 78 1.30 -12.05 5.44
C PRO A 78 0.24 -12.79 6.27
N ALA A 79 -0.91 -12.17 6.55
CA ALA A 79 -2.02 -12.83 7.27
C ALA A 79 -2.70 -13.95 6.45
N SER A 80 -2.49 -14.02 5.14
CA SER A 80 -2.97 -15.12 4.30
C SER A 80 -1.98 -16.30 4.23
N GLN A 81 -0.75 -16.11 4.70
CA GLN A 81 0.27 -17.17 4.72
C GLN A 81 0.05 -18.16 5.87
N PRO A 82 0.56 -19.40 5.75
CA PRO A 82 0.56 -20.34 6.85
C PRO A 82 1.26 -19.77 8.08
N VAL A 83 0.59 -19.84 9.24
CA VAL A 83 1.19 -19.43 10.51
C VAL A 83 2.22 -20.49 10.94
N GLU A 84 3.46 -20.06 11.15
CA GLU A 84 4.49 -20.89 11.75
C GLU A 84 4.33 -20.92 13.27
N GLY A 85 4.25 -22.13 13.84
CA GLY A 85 4.09 -22.32 15.28
C GLY A 85 2.65 -22.20 15.78
N GLU A 86 2.49 -22.21 17.10
CA GLU A 86 1.18 -22.08 17.74
C GLU A 86 0.96 -20.65 18.24
N LEU A 87 -0.28 -20.18 18.12
CA LEU A 87 -0.68 -18.91 18.71
C LEU A 87 -0.54 -18.95 20.24
N PRO A 88 -0.10 -17.86 20.89
CA PRO A 88 0.20 -17.82 22.32
C PRO A 88 -1.05 -17.68 23.20
N PHE A 89 -2.15 -18.35 22.84
CA PHE A 89 -3.43 -18.26 23.53
C PHE A 89 -3.90 -19.60 24.10
N THR A 90 -4.48 -19.55 25.30
CA THR A 90 -4.99 -20.73 26.00
C THR A 90 -6.22 -21.34 25.32
N ASP A 91 -6.96 -20.54 24.57
CA ASP A 91 -8.14 -20.88 23.78
C ASP A 91 -7.85 -20.90 22.26
N LYS A 92 -6.61 -21.16 21.86
CA LYS A 92 -6.19 -21.25 20.45
C LYS A 92 -7.02 -22.22 19.60
N GLU A 93 -7.64 -23.22 20.22
CA GLU A 93 -8.54 -24.18 19.55
C GLU A 93 -9.88 -23.53 19.11
N GLU A 94 -10.27 -22.40 19.70
CA GLU A 94 -11.44 -21.61 19.28
C GLU A 94 -11.13 -20.69 18.09
N ILE A 95 -9.85 -20.54 17.73
CA ILE A 95 -9.38 -19.72 16.62
C ILE A 95 -9.38 -20.58 15.36
N LEU A 96 -10.38 -20.35 14.49
CA LEU A 96 -10.52 -21.07 13.24
C LEU A 96 -9.30 -20.84 12.34
N ASP A 97 -8.98 -21.82 11.48
CA ASP A 97 -7.77 -21.79 10.66
C ASP A 97 -7.63 -20.51 9.82
N TRP A 98 -8.72 -20.03 9.22
CA TRP A 98 -8.73 -18.79 8.43
C TRP A 98 -8.51 -17.52 9.27
N MET A 99 -8.77 -17.56 10.59
CA MET A 99 -8.50 -16.44 11.51
C MET A 99 -7.05 -16.42 11.96
N LYS A 100 -6.35 -17.56 11.93
CA LYS A 100 -5.04 -17.70 12.59
C LYS A 100 -4.01 -16.70 12.07
N GLY A 101 -3.95 -16.50 10.75
CA GLY A 101 -3.01 -15.56 10.15
C GLY A 101 -3.27 -14.11 10.58
N TYR A 102 -4.54 -13.67 10.55
CA TYR A 102 -4.90 -12.34 11.08
C TYR A 102 -4.61 -12.21 12.58
N VAL A 103 -4.93 -13.23 13.38
CA VAL A 103 -4.60 -13.17 14.81
C VAL A 103 -3.09 -13.11 15.02
N ASN A 104 -2.31 -13.83 14.23
CA ASN A 104 -0.85 -13.85 14.29
C ASN A 104 -0.23 -12.50 13.96
N GLU A 105 -0.60 -11.91 12.82
CA GLU A 105 -0.05 -10.63 12.37
C GLU A 105 -0.50 -9.49 13.30
N SER A 106 -1.75 -9.48 13.74
CA SER A 106 -2.25 -8.51 14.72
C SER A 106 -1.51 -8.59 16.07
N VAL A 107 -1.03 -9.77 16.48
CA VAL A 107 -0.18 -9.94 17.68
C VAL A 107 1.22 -9.41 17.43
N LYS A 108 1.82 -9.73 16.28
CA LYS A 108 3.17 -9.25 15.91
C LYS A 108 3.21 -7.72 15.82
N ALA A 109 2.21 -7.11 15.20
CA ALA A 109 2.03 -5.66 15.10
C ALA A 109 1.60 -5.00 16.44
N GLY A 110 1.50 -5.76 17.53
CA GLY A 110 1.14 -5.23 18.86
C GLY A 110 -0.30 -4.72 19.01
N VAL A 111 -1.09 -4.72 17.95
CA VAL A 111 -2.51 -4.31 17.90
C VAL A 111 -3.36 -5.16 18.85
N LEU A 112 -3.21 -6.48 18.73
CA LEU A 112 -3.92 -7.45 19.52
C LEU A 112 -3.08 -7.91 20.71
N LYS A 113 -3.68 -7.87 21.91
CA LYS A 113 -3.12 -8.50 23.12
C LYS A 113 -4.16 -9.41 23.76
N GLY A 114 -3.74 -10.56 24.27
CA GLY A 114 -4.61 -11.48 25.02
C GLY A 114 -5.17 -10.85 26.31
N TYR A 115 -6.11 -11.54 26.93
CA TYR A 115 -6.57 -11.22 28.28
C TYR A 115 -5.55 -11.68 29.34
N PRO A 116 -5.64 -11.18 30.58
CA PRO A 116 -4.73 -11.58 31.67
C PRO A 116 -4.73 -13.09 31.99
N ASP A 117 -5.78 -13.81 31.61
CA ASP A 117 -5.88 -15.28 31.74
C ASP A 117 -5.21 -16.05 30.59
N GLY A 118 -4.60 -15.34 29.65
CA GLY A 118 -3.95 -15.90 28.47
C GLY A 118 -4.89 -16.24 27.31
N SER A 119 -6.18 -15.91 27.39
CA SER A 119 -7.15 -16.17 26.31
C SER A 119 -7.23 -15.02 25.29
N PHE A 120 -7.66 -15.33 24.06
CA PHE A 120 -8.02 -14.33 23.05
C PHE A 120 -9.53 -14.07 23.02
N GLN A 121 -10.36 -15.10 23.18
CA GLN A 121 -11.81 -15.08 23.09
C GLN A 121 -12.30 -14.56 21.73
N PRO A 122 -11.98 -15.24 20.61
CA PRO A 122 -12.18 -14.72 19.25
C PRO A 122 -13.62 -14.28 19.00
N ASN A 123 -14.60 -15.09 19.44
CA ASN A 123 -16.03 -14.89 19.19
C ASN A 123 -16.72 -13.99 20.23
N LYS A 124 -16.01 -13.53 21.26
CA LYS A 124 -16.60 -12.66 22.27
C LYS A 124 -16.95 -11.30 21.66
N THR A 125 -18.15 -10.82 21.98
CA THR A 125 -18.57 -9.45 21.69
C THR A 125 -17.61 -8.46 22.33
N SER A 126 -17.07 -7.57 21.51
CA SER A 126 -16.14 -6.54 21.96
C SER A 126 -16.88 -5.32 22.52
N THR A 127 -16.33 -4.77 23.60
CA THR A 127 -16.74 -3.48 24.14
C THR A 127 -16.17 -2.34 23.31
N ARG A 128 -16.77 -1.15 23.45
CA ARG A 128 -16.22 0.08 22.84
C ARG A 128 -14.78 0.35 23.27
N ALA A 129 -14.44 0.07 24.54
CA ALA A 129 -13.10 0.28 25.05
C ALA A 129 -12.09 -0.67 24.39
N GLU A 130 -12.43 -1.95 24.24
CA GLU A 130 -11.58 -2.93 23.55
C GLU A 130 -11.35 -2.53 22.09
N ALA A 131 -12.41 -2.13 21.38
CA ALA A 131 -12.29 -1.67 19.99
C ALA A 131 -11.41 -0.42 19.87
N VAL A 132 -11.61 0.58 20.72
CA VAL A 132 -10.81 1.82 20.70
C VAL A 132 -9.34 1.53 20.98
N VAL A 133 -9.02 0.66 21.94
CA VAL A 133 -7.63 0.30 22.26
C VAL A 133 -6.94 -0.40 21.09
N MET A 134 -7.64 -1.31 20.39
CA MET A 134 -7.07 -1.98 19.20
C MET A 134 -6.87 -0.99 18.05
N ILE A 135 -7.85 -0.11 17.79
CA ILE A 135 -7.73 0.92 16.76
C ILE A 135 -6.60 1.89 17.09
N GLN A 136 -6.46 2.31 18.34
CA GLN A 136 -5.38 3.20 18.76
C GLN A 136 -4.01 2.58 18.50
N ARG A 137 -3.81 1.31 18.87
CA ARG A 137 -2.53 0.62 18.63
C ARG A 137 -2.25 0.43 17.15
N MET A 138 -3.29 0.16 16.36
CA MET A 138 -3.16 0.08 14.91
C MET A 138 -2.76 1.43 14.31
N LEU A 139 -3.29 2.55 14.82
CA LEU A 139 -2.85 3.87 14.39
C LEU A 139 -1.41 4.17 14.83
N GLU A 140 -1.05 3.82 16.08
CA GLU A 140 0.33 3.97 16.58
C GLU A 140 1.34 3.17 15.73
N GLU A 141 0.98 1.94 15.33
CA GLU A 141 1.78 1.11 14.42
C GLU A 141 1.83 1.71 12.99
N MET A 142 0.68 2.15 12.46
CA MET A 142 0.60 2.74 11.11
C MET A 142 1.41 4.02 10.99
N GLU A 143 1.41 4.85 12.03
CA GLU A 143 2.09 6.14 12.08
C GLU A 143 3.56 6.03 12.54
N GLU A 144 4.05 4.82 12.78
CA GLU A 144 5.46 4.61 13.10
C GLU A 144 6.34 5.18 11.99
N GLY A 145 7.40 5.87 12.39
CA GLY A 145 8.38 6.41 11.44
C GLY A 145 7.94 7.64 10.65
N ILE A 146 6.72 8.18 10.86
CA ILE A 146 6.33 9.48 10.30
C ILE A 146 7.27 10.56 10.88
N ASP A 147 7.73 11.46 10.00
CA ASP A 147 8.65 12.55 10.34
C ASP A 147 9.95 12.10 11.04
N ALA A 148 10.33 10.82 10.89
CA ALA A 148 11.52 10.26 11.53
C ALA A 148 12.84 10.76 10.90
N LEU A 149 12.76 11.32 9.69
CA LEU A 149 13.89 11.98 9.05
C LEU A 149 14.12 13.35 9.69
N ASP A 150 15.40 13.74 9.81
CA ASP A 150 15.75 15.08 10.29
C ASP A 150 15.11 16.14 9.39
N SER A 151 14.63 17.23 9.96
CA SER A 151 14.19 18.42 9.23
C SER A 151 15.23 18.99 8.26
N ALA A 152 16.51 18.70 8.46
CA ALA A 152 17.60 19.04 7.55
C ALA A 152 17.76 18.05 6.38
N THR A 153 17.07 16.89 6.42
CA THR A 153 17.09 15.89 5.35
C THR A 153 16.53 16.49 4.07
N THR A 154 17.31 16.42 3.00
CA THR A 154 16.88 16.88 1.68
C THR A 154 16.45 15.69 0.84
N ILE A 155 15.24 15.75 0.28
CA ILE A 155 14.80 14.80 -0.75
C ILE A 155 15.15 15.42 -2.10
N ARG A 156 16.06 14.77 -2.81
CA ARG A 156 16.48 15.16 -4.15
C ARG A 156 15.89 14.18 -5.14
N VAL A 157 15.23 14.69 -6.17
CA VAL A 157 14.71 13.88 -7.27
C VAL A 157 15.54 14.13 -8.52
N GLN A 158 15.96 13.04 -9.17
CA GLN A 158 16.77 13.08 -10.39
C GLN A 158 15.97 12.45 -11.53
N TYR A 159 15.45 13.28 -12.43
CA TYR A 159 14.81 12.82 -13.64
C TYR A 159 15.86 12.41 -14.66
N ARG A 160 15.87 11.12 -14.98
CA ARG A 160 16.91 10.46 -15.78
C ARG A 160 16.29 9.85 -17.02
N GLU A 161 17.09 9.78 -18.07
CA GLU A 161 16.74 9.02 -19.27
C GLU A 161 16.78 7.52 -18.94
N SER A 162 15.68 6.79 -19.16
CA SER A 162 15.70 5.32 -19.11
C SER A 162 16.06 4.78 -20.48
N ILE A 163 16.97 3.80 -20.53
CA ILE A 163 17.34 3.14 -21.80
C ILE A 163 16.24 2.13 -22.14
N PRO A 164 15.54 2.30 -23.27
CA PRO A 164 14.51 1.34 -23.67
C PRO A 164 15.11 -0.07 -23.76
N TYR A 165 14.41 -1.06 -23.18
CA TYR A 165 14.69 -2.50 -23.27
C TYR A 165 15.84 -3.07 -22.42
N THR A 166 16.74 -2.26 -21.85
CA THR A 166 17.85 -2.80 -21.04
C THR A 166 17.60 -2.76 -19.53
N HIS A 167 16.59 -2.02 -19.07
CA HIS A 167 16.37 -1.76 -17.63
C HIS A 167 17.59 -1.07 -16.98
N GLU A 168 18.44 -0.45 -17.80
CA GLU A 168 19.58 0.33 -17.35
C GLU A 168 19.18 1.80 -17.32
N ILE A 169 19.48 2.44 -16.18
CA ILE A 169 19.32 3.87 -16.02
C ILE A 169 20.49 4.53 -16.73
N SER A 170 20.22 5.54 -17.56
CA SER A 170 21.28 6.38 -18.11
C SER A 170 21.93 7.19 -16.99
N ASP A 171 23.26 7.34 -17.06
CA ASP A 171 23.98 8.32 -16.24
C ASP A 171 23.56 9.77 -16.58
N THR A 172 22.79 9.97 -17.65
CA THR A 172 22.30 11.28 -18.09
C THR A 172 21.12 11.73 -17.22
N ILE A 173 21.39 12.69 -16.35
CA ILE A 173 20.38 13.43 -15.58
C ILE A 173 19.84 14.56 -16.47
N LEU A 174 18.55 14.50 -16.79
CA LEU A 174 17.85 15.51 -17.58
C LEU A 174 17.44 16.71 -16.72
N GLN A 175 17.05 16.44 -15.48
CA GLN A 175 16.67 17.45 -14.50
C GLN A 175 16.94 16.93 -13.08
N GLU A 176 17.33 17.83 -12.19
CA GLU A 176 17.47 17.56 -10.75
C GLU A 176 16.81 18.68 -9.97
N ARG A 177 16.06 18.34 -8.91
CA ARG A 177 15.50 19.31 -7.97
C ARG A 177 15.31 18.70 -6.59
N GLU A 178 15.23 19.57 -5.59
CA GLU A 178 14.77 19.20 -4.25
C GLU A 178 13.24 19.26 -4.21
N THR A 179 12.61 18.44 -3.36
CA THR A 179 11.15 18.41 -3.20
C THR A 179 10.75 18.06 -1.77
N ASP A 180 9.63 18.59 -1.31
CA ASP A 180 8.94 18.23 -0.07
C ASP A 180 7.60 17.53 -0.34
N GLN A 181 7.29 17.24 -1.61
CA GLN A 181 6.00 16.68 -2.03
C GLN A 181 5.87 15.18 -1.72
N ILE A 182 6.95 14.48 -1.38
CA ILE A 182 6.95 13.02 -1.17
C ILE A 182 6.82 12.72 0.32
N GLN A 183 5.70 12.16 0.72
CA GLN A 183 5.52 11.66 2.08
C GLN A 183 6.42 10.43 2.31
N LEU A 184 7.17 10.45 3.42
CA LEU A 184 8.08 9.39 3.82
C LEU A 184 7.74 8.81 5.21
N GLN A 185 8.10 7.55 5.43
CA GLN A 185 8.17 6.91 6.75
C GLN A 185 9.49 6.16 6.90
N VAL A 186 10.08 6.14 8.10
CA VAL A 186 11.27 5.33 8.39
C VAL A 186 10.96 4.30 9.46
N ILE A 187 10.93 3.03 9.07
CA ILE A 187 10.63 1.90 9.97
C ILE A 187 11.76 0.88 9.83
N ASP A 188 12.35 0.45 10.94
CA ASP A 188 13.45 -0.53 10.95
C ASP A 188 14.62 -0.17 9.99
N ASN A 189 14.97 1.11 9.92
CA ASN A 189 15.97 1.69 9.00
C ASN A 189 15.59 1.67 7.51
N ILE A 190 14.35 1.31 7.18
CA ILE A 190 13.83 1.28 5.83
C ILE A 190 13.03 2.55 5.59
N VAL A 191 13.39 3.29 4.54
CA VAL A 191 12.66 4.47 4.09
C VAL A 191 11.57 4.03 3.12
N TYR A 192 10.33 4.27 3.49
CA TYR A 192 9.15 4.09 2.66
C TYR A 192 8.69 5.43 2.11
N ALA A 193 8.19 5.43 0.87
CA ALA A 193 7.66 6.61 0.20
C ALA A 193 6.25 6.37 -0.34
N SER A 194 5.42 7.41 -0.28
CA SER A 194 4.09 7.41 -0.90
C SER A 194 4.21 7.18 -2.40
N LEU A 195 3.55 6.12 -2.88
CA LEU A 195 3.57 5.76 -4.29
C LEU A 195 2.90 6.83 -5.15
N ASN A 196 1.78 7.40 -4.70
CA ASN A 196 1.13 8.50 -5.43
C ASN A 196 2.05 9.70 -5.56
N ASP A 197 2.71 10.11 -4.48
CA ASP A 197 3.57 11.30 -4.50
C ASP A 197 4.79 11.09 -5.41
N LEU A 198 5.37 9.89 -5.41
CA LEU A 198 6.44 9.52 -6.34
C LEU A 198 6.00 9.69 -7.80
N TYR A 199 4.81 9.20 -8.15
CA TYR A 199 4.29 9.35 -9.51
C TYR A 199 3.88 10.79 -9.84
N ASP A 200 3.28 11.52 -8.91
CA ASP A 200 2.92 12.93 -9.11
C ASP A 200 4.16 13.77 -9.42
N VAL A 201 5.22 13.63 -8.62
CA VAL A 201 6.50 14.30 -8.86
C VAL A 201 7.12 13.87 -10.19
N GLN A 202 7.13 12.56 -10.49
CA GLN A 202 7.69 12.07 -11.75
C GLN A 202 6.95 12.63 -12.96
N ILE A 203 5.62 12.65 -12.93
CA ILE A 203 4.78 13.16 -14.02
C ILE A 203 4.97 14.67 -14.20
N GLU A 204 5.07 15.44 -13.11
CA GLU A 204 5.37 16.86 -13.18
C GLU A 204 6.71 17.10 -13.90
N MET A 205 7.77 16.38 -13.50
CA MET A 205 9.08 16.49 -14.15
C MET A 205 9.04 16.05 -15.62
N MET A 206 8.27 15.00 -15.95
CA MET A 206 8.08 14.57 -17.34
C MET A 206 7.44 15.68 -18.19
N GLN A 207 6.38 16.32 -17.67
CA GLN A 207 5.69 17.41 -18.35
C GLN A 207 6.58 18.64 -18.55
N GLU A 208 7.39 19.00 -17.55
CA GLU A 208 8.39 20.08 -17.64
C GLU A 208 9.43 19.82 -18.74
N ASN A 209 9.76 18.56 -19.00
CA ASN A 209 10.67 18.14 -20.07
C ASN A 209 9.95 17.85 -21.41
N GLY A 210 8.69 18.27 -21.56
CA GLY A 210 7.94 18.18 -22.80
C GLY A 210 7.31 16.81 -23.08
N ASN A 211 7.34 15.88 -22.12
CA ASN A 211 6.65 14.60 -22.22
C ASN A 211 5.28 14.66 -21.54
N THR A 212 4.22 14.76 -22.35
CA THR A 212 2.84 14.85 -21.88
C THR A 212 2.04 13.56 -22.11
N GLN A 213 2.71 12.43 -22.38
CA GLN A 213 2.04 11.18 -22.76
C GLN A 213 1.64 10.32 -21.56
N TRP A 214 1.77 10.81 -20.33
CA TRP A 214 1.56 10.01 -19.12
C TRP A 214 0.52 10.66 -18.22
N GLU A 215 -0.44 9.85 -17.78
CA GLU A 215 -1.39 10.19 -16.73
C GLU A 215 -1.32 9.08 -15.66
N ILE A 216 -1.61 9.42 -14.40
CA ILE A 216 -1.88 8.40 -13.41
C ILE A 216 -3.23 7.79 -13.75
N ILE A 217 -3.26 6.49 -14.03
CA ILE A 217 -4.50 5.78 -14.29
C ILE A 217 -4.74 4.80 -13.15
N GLY A 218 -5.49 5.26 -12.15
CA GLY A 218 -6.37 4.47 -11.31
C GLY A 218 -5.79 3.42 -10.34
N PHE A 219 -6.70 2.91 -9.52
CA PHE A 219 -6.49 1.81 -8.60
C PHE A 219 -7.42 0.68 -9.02
N GLU A 220 -6.90 -0.53 -9.17
CA GLU A 220 -7.76 -1.71 -9.22
C GLU A 220 -7.97 -2.19 -7.80
N TRP A 221 -9.23 -2.10 -7.38
CA TRP A 221 -9.63 -2.65 -6.10
C TRP A 221 -9.88 -4.15 -6.27
N TRP A 222 -9.10 -4.96 -5.56
CA TRP A 222 -9.50 -6.31 -5.17
C TRP A 222 -9.66 -6.35 -3.64
N PRO A 223 -10.60 -7.14 -3.10
CA PRO A 223 -11.04 -6.97 -1.71
C PRO A 223 -9.92 -7.02 -0.66
N ILE A 224 -8.91 -7.84 -0.93
CA ILE A 224 -7.77 -8.07 -0.06
C ILE A 224 -6.43 -7.80 -0.78
N GLU A 225 -6.50 -7.31 -2.01
CA GLU A 225 -5.36 -7.08 -2.90
C GLU A 225 -5.60 -5.72 -3.55
N GLN A 226 -4.94 -4.68 -3.06
CA GLN A 226 -5.03 -3.39 -3.73
C GLN A 226 -3.91 -3.32 -4.76
N LYS A 227 -4.26 -2.96 -6.00
CA LYS A 227 -3.29 -2.74 -7.08
C LYS A 227 -3.34 -1.30 -7.51
N PHE A 228 -2.18 -0.66 -7.52
CA PHE A 228 -1.98 0.56 -8.28
C PHE A 228 -1.71 0.19 -9.73
N TYR A 229 -2.15 1.00 -10.70
CA TYR A 229 -1.72 0.89 -12.09
C TYR A 229 -1.41 2.28 -12.67
N VAL A 230 -0.62 2.29 -13.74
CA VAL A 230 -0.27 3.51 -14.49
C VAL A 230 -0.44 3.17 -15.96
N GLU A 231 -1.03 4.06 -16.74
CA GLU A 231 -1.23 3.83 -18.16
C GLU A 231 -0.88 5.12 -18.93
N PRO A 232 -0.04 5.05 -19.97
CA PRO A 232 0.25 6.20 -20.82
C PRO A 232 -0.90 6.47 -21.80
N MET A 233 -1.04 7.73 -22.21
CA MET A 233 -2.11 8.25 -23.07
C MET A 233 -2.11 7.68 -24.50
N ASP A 234 -1.02 7.06 -24.95
CA ASP A 234 -0.82 6.60 -26.32
C ASP A 234 -1.34 5.16 -26.60
N GLY A 235 -1.97 4.53 -25.60
CA GLY A 235 -2.58 3.21 -25.72
C GLY A 235 -1.58 2.05 -25.66
N PHE A 236 -0.31 2.32 -25.32
CA PHE A 236 0.67 1.29 -24.96
C PHE A 236 0.57 0.97 -23.46
N TYR A 237 0.04 -0.19 -23.10
CA TYR A 237 -0.16 -0.56 -21.70
C TYR A 237 1.14 -1.03 -21.01
N TRP A 238 1.74 -0.18 -20.18
CA TRP A 238 2.73 -0.60 -19.17
C TRP A 238 2.05 -0.73 -17.81
N GLU A 239 1.59 -1.93 -17.49
CA GLU A 239 0.98 -2.19 -16.19
C GLU A 239 2.08 -2.35 -15.13
N PHE A 240 2.09 -1.47 -14.13
CA PHE A 240 2.89 -1.63 -12.93
C PHE A 240 1.97 -2.09 -11.81
N GLN A 241 2.15 -3.30 -11.29
CA GLN A 241 1.31 -3.82 -10.21
C GLN A 241 2.08 -3.82 -8.90
N TYR A 242 1.51 -3.16 -7.90
CA TYR A 242 2.03 -3.10 -6.53
C TYR A 242 0.99 -3.69 -5.59
N GLN A 243 1.40 -4.58 -4.70
CA GLN A 243 0.50 -5.27 -3.78
C GLN A 243 0.97 -5.07 -2.33
N ALA A 244 0.04 -4.67 -1.46
CA ALA A 244 0.32 -4.51 -0.04
C ALA A 244 0.75 -5.83 0.61
N GLY A 245 1.82 -5.78 1.40
CA GLY A 245 2.45 -6.93 2.03
C GLY A 245 3.27 -7.80 1.08
N ASP A 246 3.38 -7.46 -0.20
CA ASP A 246 4.29 -8.12 -1.16
C ASP A 246 5.66 -7.43 -1.19
N THR A 247 6.69 -8.19 -1.53
CA THR A 247 8.06 -7.71 -1.82
C THR A 247 8.30 -7.56 -3.32
N THR A 248 7.31 -7.87 -4.16
CA THR A 248 7.45 -7.89 -5.61
C THR A 248 6.56 -6.83 -6.25
N TYR A 249 7.06 -6.20 -7.32
CA TYR A 249 6.22 -5.48 -8.28
C TYR A 249 6.46 -6.03 -9.69
N TYR A 250 5.45 -5.91 -10.54
CA TYR A 250 5.50 -6.45 -11.90
C TYR A 250 5.43 -5.32 -12.92
N TRP A 251 6.15 -5.48 -14.04
CA TRP A 251 6.08 -4.59 -15.19
C TRP A 251 5.63 -5.32 -16.46
N GLY A 252 4.71 -4.69 -17.19
CA GLY A 252 4.32 -5.07 -18.55
C GLY A 252 3.14 -6.05 -18.63
N LYS A 253 2.59 -6.18 -19.85
CA LYS A 253 1.44 -7.06 -20.12
C LYS A 253 1.80 -8.51 -19.77
N TRP A 254 1.00 -9.13 -18.89
CA TRP A 254 1.10 -10.54 -18.43
C TRP A 254 2.06 -10.84 -17.26
N SER A 255 2.45 -9.86 -16.44
CA SER A 255 3.20 -10.11 -15.18
C SER A 255 4.52 -10.89 -15.40
N VAL A 256 5.27 -10.54 -16.46
CA VAL A 256 6.37 -11.38 -16.96
C VAL A 256 7.73 -11.06 -16.35
N HIS A 257 7.88 -9.86 -15.78
CA HIS A 257 9.14 -9.36 -15.23
C HIS A 257 8.94 -8.94 -13.77
N PRO A 258 9.22 -9.84 -12.80
CA PRO A 258 9.19 -9.49 -11.39
C PRO A 258 10.43 -8.68 -11.03
N SER A 259 10.20 -7.53 -10.40
CA SER A 259 11.21 -6.75 -9.71
C SER A 259 10.94 -6.80 -8.21
N TYR A 260 11.99 -6.63 -7.41
CA TYR A 260 11.93 -6.87 -5.97
C TYR A 260 12.25 -5.60 -5.19
N PHE A 261 11.39 -5.30 -4.23
CA PHE A 261 11.64 -4.36 -3.16
C PHE A 261 12.61 -4.95 -2.15
N CYS A 262 13.30 -4.08 -1.41
CA CYS A 262 14.13 -4.54 -0.28
C CYS A 262 13.29 -5.05 0.89
N GLU A 263 12.02 -4.64 1.00
CA GLU A 263 11.08 -5.04 2.05
C GLU A 263 9.63 -5.11 1.53
N PRO A 264 8.68 -5.68 2.29
CA PRO A 264 7.27 -5.65 1.92
C PRO A 264 6.69 -4.24 1.91
N VAL A 265 5.82 -3.96 0.94
CA VAL A 265 5.05 -2.71 0.82
C VAL A 265 4.04 -2.59 1.96
N ARG A 266 3.80 -1.37 2.46
CA ARG A 266 2.89 -1.07 3.59
C ARG A 266 1.76 -0.12 3.20
N PHE A 267 0.84 0.14 4.12
CA PHE A 267 -0.16 1.21 3.99
C PHE A 267 0.00 2.30 5.05
N LEU A 268 -0.21 3.54 4.63
CA LEU A 268 -0.41 4.70 5.49
C LEU A 268 -1.75 5.34 5.13
N TYR A 269 -2.78 5.17 5.97
CA TYR A 269 -4.13 5.70 5.71
C TYR A 269 -4.74 5.28 4.35
N GLY A 270 -4.37 4.10 3.86
CA GLY A 270 -4.79 3.58 2.54
C GLY A 270 -3.93 4.07 1.36
N GLU A 271 -2.89 4.87 1.63
CA GLU A 271 -1.83 5.20 0.69
C GLU A 271 -0.80 4.08 0.66
N LEU A 272 -0.40 3.63 -0.53
CA LEU A 272 0.57 2.56 -0.68
C LEU A 272 1.98 3.12 -0.48
N MET A 273 2.70 2.57 0.51
CA MET A 273 4.04 3.02 0.89
C MET A 273 5.07 1.99 0.41
N VAL A 274 5.86 2.35 -0.60
CA VAL A 274 6.88 1.46 -1.19
C VAL A 274 8.25 1.73 -0.57
N PRO A 275 9.05 0.70 -0.25
CA PRO A 275 10.38 0.91 0.29
C PRO A 275 11.34 1.35 -0.81
N ILE A 276 12.06 2.43 -0.56
CA ILE A 276 12.97 3.06 -1.52
C ILE A 276 14.43 3.04 -1.05
N CYS A 277 14.71 2.89 0.24
CA CYS A 277 16.09 2.88 0.76
C CYS A 277 16.20 2.05 2.05
N ASP A 278 17.31 1.34 2.24
CA ASP A 278 17.71 0.73 3.52
C ASP A 278 18.93 1.49 4.06
N PHE A 279 18.77 2.24 5.15
CA PHE A 279 19.86 2.97 5.81
C PHE A 279 20.92 2.06 6.42
N SER A 280 20.64 0.77 6.63
CA SER A 280 21.63 -0.21 7.07
C SER A 280 22.58 -0.62 5.94
N HIS A 281 22.12 -0.54 4.69
CA HIS A 281 22.88 -0.89 3.48
C HIS A 281 22.64 0.15 2.37
N PRO A 282 22.99 1.42 2.59
CA PRO A 282 22.67 2.49 1.66
C PRO A 282 23.39 2.28 0.34
N LYS A 283 22.70 2.58 -0.76
CA LYS A 283 23.31 2.59 -2.09
C LYS A 283 24.12 3.86 -2.25
N GLU A 284 25.30 3.73 -2.87
CA GLU A 284 26.12 4.88 -3.27
C GLU A 284 25.46 5.67 -4.42
N GLU A 285 24.73 4.97 -5.30
CA GLU A 285 24.03 5.58 -6.44
C GLU A 285 22.59 5.06 -6.58
N PRO A 286 21.65 5.92 -7.02
CA PRO A 286 20.26 5.53 -7.25
C PRO A 286 20.12 4.39 -8.27
N GLN A 287 19.17 3.49 -8.05
CA GLN A 287 18.90 2.31 -8.89
C GLN A 287 17.43 2.28 -9.38
N GLU A 288 17.10 1.33 -10.25
CA GLU A 288 15.76 1.24 -10.86
C GLU A 288 14.66 1.01 -9.80
N GLY A 289 13.41 1.39 -10.12
CA GLY A 289 12.27 1.16 -9.22
C GLY A 289 12.26 2.10 -8.01
N TRP A 290 12.75 3.33 -8.18
CA TRP A 290 12.91 4.36 -7.15
C TRP A 290 13.85 3.97 -6.00
N GLN A 291 14.70 2.96 -6.18
CA GLN A 291 15.74 2.63 -5.22
C GLN A 291 16.68 3.83 -5.04
N ALA A 292 16.51 4.54 -3.94
CA ALA A 292 17.19 5.78 -3.64
C ALA A 292 18.60 5.53 -3.10
N ALA A 293 19.48 6.50 -3.33
CA ALA A 293 20.78 6.59 -2.66
C ALA A 293 20.68 7.49 -1.44
N TRP A 294 21.45 7.18 -0.40
CA TRP A 294 21.53 7.98 0.82
C TRP A 294 22.96 8.49 1.03
N ASP A 295 23.11 9.81 1.07
CA ASP A 295 24.35 10.47 1.45
C ASP A 295 24.23 11.00 2.89
N ALA A 296 24.94 10.35 3.81
CA ALA A 296 24.94 10.71 5.22
C ALA A 296 25.73 11.99 5.53
N GLU A 297 26.69 12.40 4.70
CA GLU A 297 27.46 13.64 4.92
C GLU A 297 26.61 14.86 4.64
N THR A 298 25.78 14.78 3.59
CA THR A 298 24.89 15.88 3.17
C THR A 298 23.44 15.72 3.64
N GLN A 299 23.11 14.62 4.31
CA GLN A 299 21.74 14.22 4.67
C GLN A 299 20.78 14.28 3.47
N THR A 300 21.24 13.80 2.30
CA THR A 300 20.45 13.84 1.07
C THR A 300 19.99 12.44 0.68
N LEU A 301 18.67 12.27 0.55
CA LEU A 301 18.05 11.11 -0.06
C LEU A 301 17.80 11.39 -1.54
N THR A 302 18.51 10.72 -2.43
CA THR A 302 18.42 10.92 -3.88
C THR A 302 17.57 9.84 -4.53
N VAL A 303 16.38 10.22 -5.00
CA VAL A 303 15.40 9.33 -5.63
C VAL A 303 15.47 9.47 -7.15
N PRO A 304 15.67 8.38 -7.90
CA PRO A 304 15.70 8.42 -9.36
C PRO A 304 14.28 8.43 -9.92
N MET A 305 13.97 9.35 -10.83
CA MET A 305 12.71 9.45 -11.55
C MET A 305 12.95 9.08 -13.02
N PHE A 306 12.04 8.34 -13.64
CA PHE A 306 12.32 7.70 -14.93
C PHE A 306 11.50 8.28 -16.08
N TYR A 307 12.19 8.43 -17.21
CA TYR A 307 11.57 8.66 -18.50
C TYR A 307 11.69 7.43 -19.40
N TYR A 308 10.58 6.74 -19.68
CA TYR A 308 10.55 5.80 -20.78
C TYR A 308 10.34 6.56 -22.08
N ASN A 309 11.43 6.70 -22.86
CA ASN A 309 11.36 7.15 -24.24
C ASN A 309 10.55 6.12 -25.04
N GLY A 310 9.23 6.31 -25.11
CA GLY A 310 8.33 5.53 -25.94
C GLY A 310 8.80 5.65 -27.39
N TRP A 311 9.29 4.54 -27.94
CA TRP A 311 9.85 4.42 -29.29
C TRP A 311 10.66 5.65 -29.72
N GLY A 312 11.99 5.57 -29.57
CA GLY A 312 12.83 6.19 -30.57
C GLY A 312 12.35 5.72 -31.93
N MET A 313 11.53 6.52 -32.61
CA MET A 313 11.46 6.45 -34.06
C MET A 313 12.88 6.75 -34.50
N ILE A 314 13.62 5.68 -34.77
CA ILE A 314 14.69 5.73 -35.74
C ILE A 314 14.01 6.23 -37.02
N SER A 315 14.09 7.53 -37.25
CA SER A 315 13.95 8.17 -38.55
C SER A 315 14.87 9.38 -38.60
#